data_AF-A0A7W0A2A4-F1
#
_entry.id   AF-A0A7W0A2A4-F1
#
_cell.length_a   1.000
_cell.length_b   1.000
_cell.length_c   1.000
_cell.angle_alpha   90.00
_cell.angle_beta   90.00
_cell.angle_gamma   90.00
#
_symmetry.space_group_name_H-M   'P 1'
#
loop_
_entity.id
_entity.type
_entity.pdbx_description
1 polymer ?
#
loop_
_entity_poly.entity_id
_entity_poly.type
_entity_poly.pdbx_seq_one_letter_code
_entity_poly.pdbx_strand_id
1 'polypeptide(L)'
;MAKPTPVIPPKTYLWCDHCRRSYAHADLVAGACPVCQSPVREMGKVSAILRGLMANELVAGGIGTKHRQLVRLTWTRNGMGERYYKALQPGIPYTKFEARVTDLLCQGAEAGWVRFVFPPAPSADDSAYRVEFDSDERFVAELERLFTPDPPA
;
A
#
# COMPACT_ATOMS: atom_id res chain seq x y z
N MET A 1 -41.17 32.10 -0.22
CA MET A 1 -40.08 31.21 -0.65
C MET A 1 -39.53 30.51 0.59
N ALA A 2 -39.86 29.23 0.80
CA ALA A 2 -39.41 28.48 1.96
C ALA A 2 -37.93 28.10 1.80
N LYS A 3 -37.09 28.42 2.80
CA LYS A 3 -35.71 27.95 2.86
C LYS A 3 -35.70 26.42 3.03
N PRO A 4 -34.88 25.66 2.28
CA PRO A 4 -34.75 24.23 2.52
C PRO A 4 -34.12 23.98 3.89
N THR A 5 -34.79 23.17 4.71
CA THR A 5 -34.30 22.70 6.00
C THR A 5 -33.01 21.89 5.79
N PRO A 6 -31.92 22.16 6.52
CA PRO A 6 -30.70 21.37 6.41
C PRO A 6 -30.95 19.95 6.91
N VAL A 7 -30.79 18.96 6.02
CA VAL A 7 -30.81 17.54 6.39
C VAL A 7 -29.55 17.26 7.21
N ILE A 8 -29.70 17.09 8.53
CA ILE A 8 -28.61 16.67 9.39
C ILE A 8 -28.29 15.21 9.01
N PRO A 9 -27.08 14.91 8.50
CA PRO A 9 -26.76 13.54 8.13
C PRO A 9 -26.79 12.66 9.39
N PRO A 10 -27.36 11.44 9.31
CA PRO A 10 -27.40 10.54 10.44
C PRO A 10 -25.98 10.29 10.97
N LYS A 11 -25.82 10.30 12.31
CA LYS A 11 -24.53 10.03 12.98
C LYS A 11 -24.11 8.56 12.91
N THR A 12 -24.75 7.77 12.05
CA THR A 12 -24.56 6.33 11.90
C THR A 12 -24.11 6.02 10.48
N TYR A 13 -23.35 4.94 10.35
CA TYR A 13 -22.90 4.37 9.09
C TYR A 13 -23.39 2.92 9.03
N LEU A 14 -23.46 2.39 7.81
CA LEU A 14 -23.80 1.00 7.56
C LEU A 14 -22.52 0.17 7.47
N TRP A 15 -22.42 -0.90 8.25
CA TRP A 15 -21.26 -1.78 8.30
C TRP A 15 -21.59 -3.16 7.76
N CYS A 16 -20.76 -3.66 6.84
CA CYS A 16 -20.79 -5.06 6.42
C CYS A 16 -19.77 -5.88 7.20
N ASP A 17 -20.22 -6.88 7.98
CA ASP A 17 -19.30 -7.78 8.71
C ASP A 17 -18.53 -8.73 7.78
N HIS A 18 -19.06 -9.03 6.59
CA HIS A 18 -18.41 -9.91 5.62
C HIS A 18 -17.29 -9.19 4.84
N CYS A 19 -17.59 -8.04 4.22
CA CYS A 19 -16.59 -7.25 3.49
C CYS A 19 -15.73 -6.34 4.37
N ARG A 20 -16.08 -6.20 5.65
CA ARG A 20 -15.44 -5.29 6.63
C ARG A 20 -15.29 -3.85 6.12
N ARG A 21 -16.36 -3.33 5.51
CA ARG A 21 -16.43 -1.97 4.97
C ARG A 21 -17.61 -1.20 5.56
N SER A 22 -17.41 0.11 5.71
CA SER A 22 -18.46 1.06 6.08
C SER A 22 -18.97 1.80 4.84
N TYR A 23 -20.26 2.10 4.82
CA TYR A 23 -20.93 2.84 3.75
C TYR A 23 -21.80 3.95 4.34
N ALA A 24 -22.00 5.04 3.61
CA ALA A 24 -23.02 6.00 3.98
C ALA A 24 -24.41 5.41 3.70
N HIS A 25 -25.42 5.85 4.45
CA HIS A 25 -26.80 5.43 4.21
C HIS A 25 -27.30 5.77 2.80
N ALA A 26 -26.79 6.86 2.21
CA ALA A 26 -27.12 7.25 0.84
C ALA A 26 -26.52 6.32 -0.23
N ASP A 27 -25.50 5.54 0.11
CA ASP A 27 -24.79 4.67 -0.83
C ASP A 27 -25.45 3.28 -0.96
N LEU A 28 -26.45 2.96 -0.12
CA LEU A 28 -27.16 1.68 -0.14
C LEU A 28 -28.64 1.87 -0.45
N VAL A 29 -29.09 1.25 -1.53
CA VAL A 29 -30.50 1.31 -1.98
C VAL A 29 -31.40 0.34 -1.21
N ALA A 30 -30.85 -0.71 -0.58
CA ALA A 30 -31.65 -1.81 -0.02
C ALA A 30 -31.14 -2.40 1.32
N GLY A 31 -30.25 -1.71 2.06
CA GLY A 31 -29.72 -2.25 3.33
C GLY A 31 -28.87 -3.53 3.18
N ALA A 32 -28.37 -3.80 1.96
CA ALA A 32 -27.46 -4.89 1.65
C ALA A 32 -26.13 -4.34 1.10
N CYS A 33 -25.01 -5.00 1.45
CA CYS A 33 -23.69 -4.59 0.99
C CYS A 33 -23.60 -4.67 -0.55
N PRO A 34 -23.16 -3.61 -1.26
CA PRO A 34 -23.08 -3.63 -2.72
C PRO A 34 -22.01 -4.59 -3.27
N VAL A 35 -21.13 -5.11 -2.42
CA VAL A 35 -20.02 -5.99 -2.82
C VAL A 35 -20.39 -7.47 -2.66
N CYS A 36 -20.96 -7.86 -1.51
CA CYS A 36 -21.25 -9.26 -1.20
C CYS A 36 -22.72 -9.56 -0.95
N GLN A 37 -23.60 -8.55 -1.08
CA GLN A 37 -25.05 -8.64 -0.86
C GLN A 37 -25.46 -9.10 0.55
N SER A 38 -24.51 -9.28 1.47
CA SER A 38 -24.79 -9.60 2.87
C SER A 38 -25.50 -8.44 3.58
N PRO A 39 -26.33 -8.72 4.60
CA PRO A 39 -26.98 -7.69 5.39
C PRO A 39 -25.95 -6.77 6.05
N VAL A 40 -26.22 -5.47 6.05
CA VAL A 40 -25.40 -4.49 6.77
C VAL A 40 -26.09 -4.12 8.08
N ARG A 41 -25.29 -3.81 9.10
CA ARG A 41 -25.78 -3.35 10.40
C ARG A 41 -25.49 -1.87 10.60
N GLU A 42 -26.39 -1.16 11.27
CA GLU A 42 -26.14 0.22 11.68
C GLU A 42 -25.08 0.27 12.78
N MET A 43 -24.18 1.24 12.66
CA MET A 43 -23.11 1.45 13.62
C MET A 43 -22.83 2.94 13.79
N GLY A 44 -22.53 3.37 15.02
CA GLY A 44 -22.16 4.76 15.28
C GLY A 44 -20.91 5.18 14.49
N LYS A 45 -20.85 6.44 14.04
CA LYS A 45 -19.77 6.99 13.21
C LYS A 45 -18.36 6.71 13.74
N VAL A 46 -18.13 6.88 15.04
CA VAL A 46 -16.82 6.61 15.66
C VAL A 46 -16.47 5.12 15.60
N SER A 47 -17.44 4.25 15.88
CA SER A 47 -17.26 2.80 15.79
C SER A 47 -17.04 2.34 14.34
N ALA A 48 -17.70 2.95 13.36
CA ALA A 48 -17.48 2.67 11.94
C ALA A 48 -16.09 3.09 11.44
N ILE A 49 -15.61 4.25 11.87
CA ILE A 49 -14.26 4.73 11.55
C ILE A 49 -13.20 3.86 12.20
N LEU A 50 -13.31 3.61 13.52
CA LEU A 50 -12.34 2.76 14.24
C LEU A 50 -12.31 1.34 13.67
N ARG A 51 -13.48 0.75 13.38
CA ARG A 51 -13.54 -0.60 12.81
C ARG A 51 -13.13 -0.64 11.35
N GLY A 52 -13.37 0.42 10.59
CA GLY A 52 -12.81 0.60 9.25
C GLY A 52 -11.28 0.68 9.28
N LEU A 53 -10.70 1.39 10.25
CA LEU A 53 -9.25 1.48 10.47
C LEU A 53 -8.68 0.09 10.82
N MET A 54 -9.28 -0.62 11.77
CA MET A 54 -8.83 -1.97 12.17
C MET A 54 -9.10 -3.04 11.09
N ALA A 55 -10.15 -2.89 10.29
CA ALA A 55 -10.39 -3.76 9.14
C ALA A 55 -9.39 -3.48 8.03
N ASN A 56 -8.95 -2.23 7.87
CA ASN A 56 -7.88 -1.90 6.94
C ASN A 56 -6.57 -2.58 7.37
N GLU A 57 -6.25 -2.67 8.66
CA GLU A 57 -5.12 -3.46 9.15
C GLU A 57 -5.23 -4.97 8.81
N LEU A 58 -6.44 -5.50 8.61
CA LEU A 58 -6.69 -6.92 8.36
C LEU A 58 -7.06 -7.29 6.92
N VAL A 59 -7.21 -6.29 6.04
CA VAL A 59 -7.38 -6.51 4.60
C VAL A 59 -5.97 -6.56 4.00
N ALA A 60 -5.63 -7.71 3.42
CA ALA A 60 -4.52 -7.90 2.49
C ALA A 60 -4.71 -6.97 1.28
N GLY A 61 -4.47 -5.68 1.48
CA GLY A 61 -4.34 -4.71 0.42
C GLY A 61 -3.01 -4.97 -0.26
N GLY A 62 -2.99 -4.85 -1.60
CA GLY A 62 -1.77 -4.97 -2.38
C GLY A 62 -0.61 -4.23 -1.73
N ILE A 63 0.58 -4.83 -1.79
CA ILE A 63 1.82 -4.36 -1.17
C ILE A 63 2.09 -2.85 -1.41
N GLY A 64 1.61 -2.30 -2.53
CA GLY A 64 1.98 -0.98 -3.04
C GLY A 64 1.74 0.25 -2.14
N THR A 65 0.74 0.27 -1.24
CA THR A 65 0.50 1.47 -0.37
C THR A 65 0.89 1.25 1.09
N LYS A 66 0.54 0.12 1.70
CA LYS A 66 0.84 -0.14 3.13
C LYS A 66 2.27 -0.57 3.38
N HIS A 67 2.85 -1.33 2.45
CA HIS A 67 4.18 -1.92 2.64
C HIS A 67 5.30 -1.10 2.01
N ARG A 68 4.99 -0.05 1.23
CA ARG A 68 5.98 0.77 0.52
C ARG A 68 7.05 1.37 1.45
N GLN A 69 6.64 1.84 2.63
CA GLN A 69 7.59 2.36 3.61
C GLN A 69 8.49 1.24 4.17
N LEU A 70 7.95 0.06 4.45
CA LEU A 70 8.73 -1.09 4.90
C LEU A 70 9.68 -1.59 3.81
N VAL A 71 9.22 -1.69 2.56
CA VAL A 71 10.04 -2.00 1.39
C VAL A 71 11.22 -1.04 1.32
N ARG A 72 10.93 0.27 1.32
CA ARG A 72 11.94 1.34 1.30
C ARG A 72 12.98 1.15 2.40
N LEU A 73 12.54 0.99 3.65
CA LEU A 73 13.44 0.79 4.80
C LEU A 73 14.27 -0.49 4.69
N THR A 74 13.69 -1.57 4.13
CA THR A 74 14.35 -2.87 4.02
C THR A 74 15.48 -2.83 2.99
N TRP A 75 15.24 -2.31 1.78
CA TRP A 75 16.26 -2.33 0.72
C TRP A 75 17.32 -1.23 0.88
N THR A 76 17.00 -0.12 1.55
CA THR A 76 17.98 0.96 1.80
C THR A 76 18.83 0.73 3.04
N ARG A 77 18.52 -0.31 3.82
CA ARG A 77 19.22 -0.65 5.05
C ARG A 77 20.73 -0.77 4.84
N ASN A 78 21.50 -0.46 5.87
CA ASN A 78 22.96 -0.56 5.88
C ASN A 78 23.64 0.28 4.76
N GLY A 79 22.97 1.36 4.32
CA GLY A 79 23.47 2.26 3.28
C GLY A 79 23.40 1.68 1.87
N MET A 80 22.68 0.58 1.65
CA MET A 80 22.54 -0.03 0.32
C MET A 80 21.95 0.94 -0.71
N GLY A 81 21.01 1.80 -0.30
CA GLY A 81 20.45 2.83 -1.17
C GLY A 81 21.51 3.79 -1.70
N GLU A 82 22.37 4.30 -0.82
CA GLU A 82 23.46 5.20 -1.20
C GLU A 82 24.51 4.51 -2.06
N ARG A 83 24.80 3.22 -1.81
CA ARG A 83 25.75 2.44 -2.60
C ARG A 83 25.26 2.30 -4.05
N TYR A 84 23.99 1.93 -4.25
CA TYR A 84 23.40 1.86 -5.59
C TYR A 84 23.36 3.23 -6.26
N TYR A 85 23.00 4.27 -5.54
CA TYR A 85 22.98 5.63 -6.09
C TYR A 85 24.37 6.09 -6.58
N LYS A 86 25.42 5.80 -5.79
CA LYS A 86 26.82 6.12 -6.16
C LYS A 86 27.30 5.28 -7.35
N ALA A 87 26.91 4.01 -7.43
CA ALA A 87 27.30 3.12 -8.52
C ALA A 87 26.63 3.51 -9.84
N LEU A 88 25.34 3.85 -9.82
CA LEU A 88 24.54 4.13 -11.01
C LEU A 88 24.66 5.59 -11.50
N GLN A 89 25.01 6.52 -10.62
CA GLN A 89 25.09 7.96 -10.92
C GLN A 89 23.91 8.48 -11.77
N PRO A 90 22.66 8.29 -11.33
CA PRO A 90 21.47 8.36 -12.21
C PRO A 90 21.07 9.78 -12.66
N GLY A 91 21.89 10.81 -12.40
CA GLY A 91 21.61 12.21 -12.78
C GLY A 91 20.39 12.86 -12.11
N ILE A 92 19.71 12.16 -11.19
CA ILE A 92 18.52 12.63 -10.46
C ILE A 92 18.79 12.72 -8.96
N PRO A 93 18.05 13.52 -8.18
CA PRO A 93 18.19 13.56 -6.72
C PRO A 93 17.95 12.19 -6.06
N TYR A 94 18.69 11.90 -4.99
CA TYR A 94 18.62 10.65 -4.23
C TYR A 94 17.19 10.28 -3.81
N THR A 95 16.39 11.24 -3.36
CA THR A 95 14.99 11.00 -2.95
C THR A 95 14.11 10.51 -4.10
N LYS A 96 14.34 11.01 -5.33
CA LYS A 96 13.64 10.53 -6.53
C LYS A 96 14.13 9.17 -6.97
N PHE A 97 15.44 8.93 -6.88
CA PHE A 97 16.04 7.62 -7.14
C PHE A 97 15.44 6.56 -6.20
N GLU A 98 15.43 6.83 -4.91
CA GLU A 98 14.93 5.94 -3.88
C GLU A 98 13.45 5.61 -4.10
N ALA A 99 12.63 6.61 -4.45
CA ALA A 99 11.22 6.41 -4.77
C ALA A 99 11.03 5.49 -6.00
N ARG A 100 11.80 5.70 -7.07
CA ARG A 100 11.72 4.90 -8.31
C ARG A 100 12.18 3.47 -8.12
N VAL A 101 13.27 3.25 -7.40
CA VAL A 101 13.74 1.89 -7.06
C VAL A 101 12.72 1.18 -6.16
N THR A 102 12.13 1.90 -5.21
CA THR A 102 11.05 1.35 -4.38
C THR A 102 9.84 0.93 -5.22
N ASP A 103 9.46 1.73 -6.22
CA ASP A 103 8.38 1.36 -7.17
C ASP A 103 8.74 0.12 -7.98
N LEU A 104 9.97 0.03 -8.49
CA LEU A 104 10.47 -1.14 -9.22
C LEU A 104 10.38 -2.41 -8.36
N LEU A 105 10.81 -2.34 -7.10
CA LEU A 105 10.75 -3.51 -6.21
C LEU A 105 9.31 -3.91 -5.86
N CYS A 106 8.39 -2.95 -5.72
CA CYS A 106 6.97 -3.23 -5.55
C CYS A 106 6.39 -3.94 -6.78
N GLN A 107 6.67 -3.42 -7.99
CA GLN A 107 6.28 -4.08 -9.25
C GLN A 107 6.88 -5.47 -9.37
N GLY A 108 8.13 -5.64 -8.90
CA GLY A 108 8.78 -6.92 -8.89
C GLY A 108 8.17 -7.95 -7.95
N ALA A 109 7.65 -7.49 -6.82
CA ALA A 109 6.89 -8.34 -5.91
C ALA A 109 5.52 -8.72 -6.46
N GLU A 110 4.84 -7.80 -7.15
CA GLU A 110 3.59 -8.10 -7.87
C GLU A 110 3.80 -9.09 -9.02
N ALA A 111 4.91 -8.95 -9.75
CA ALA A 111 5.30 -9.85 -10.83
C ALA A 111 5.98 -11.15 -10.35
N GLY A 112 6.15 -11.31 -9.03
CA GLY A 112 6.63 -12.53 -8.40
C GLY A 112 8.11 -12.84 -8.64
N TRP A 113 8.98 -11.84 -8.89
CA TRP A 113 10.44 -12.03 -8.98
C TRP A 113 11.22 -11.32 -7.86
N VAL A 114 10.53 -10.56 -7.02
CA VAL A 114 11.03 -10.00 -5.75
C VAL A 114 10.19 -10.56 -4.62
N ARG A 115 10.82 -11.01 -3.53
CA ARG A 115 10.13 -11.47 -2.33
C ARG A 115 10.60 -10.67 -1.13
N PHE A 116 9.66 -10.01 -0.45
CA PHE A 116 9.93 -9.36 0.83
C PHE A 116 9.65 -10.34 1.96
N VAL A 117 10.66 -10.64 2.76
CA VAL A 117 10.51 -11.50 3.92
C VAL A 117 10.35 -10.63 5.15
N PHE A 118 9.19 -10.75 5.77
CA PHE A 118 8.85 -10.11 7.03
C PHE A 118 8.84 -11.18 8.14
N PRO A 119 9.65 -11.04 9.20
CA PRO A 119 9.62 -11.98 10.32
C PRO A 119 8.31 -11.88 11.09
N PRO A 120 7.87 -12.96 11.76
CA PRO A 120 6.74 -12.91 12.67
C PRO A 120 7.02 -11.91 13.80
N ALA A 121 6.05 -11.06 14.11
CA ALA A 121 6.16 -10.07 15.18
C ALA A 121 5.87 -10.70 16.56
N PRO A 122 6.57 -10.28 17.63
CA PRO A 122 7.73 -9.38 17.62
C PRO A 122 9.02 -10.11 17.21
N SER A 123 9.81 -9.48 16.34
CA SER A 123 11.18 -9.93 16.06
C SER A 123 12.16 -9.14 16.92
N ALA A 124 13.07 -9.81 17.62
CA ALA A 124 14.20 -9.17 18.29
C ALA A 124 15.37 -8.90 17.33
N ASP A 125 15.32 -9.49 16.13
CA ASP A 125 16.33 -9.35 15.10
C ASP A 125 15.77 -8.56 13.92
N ASP A 126 16.24 -7.32 13.80
CA ASP A 126 15.86 -6.46 12.68
C ASP A 126 16.44 -6.97 11.35
N SER A 127 17.52 -7.77 11.34
CA SER A 127 18.12 -8.32 10.11
C SER A 127 17.24 -9.40 9.46
N ALA A 128 16.22 -9.88 10.17
CA ALA A 128 15.27 -10.84 9.64
C ALA A 128 14.34 -10.24 8.56
N TYR A 129 14.27 -8.91 8.44
CA TYR A 129 13.65 -8.22 7.30
C TYR A 129 14.61 -8.22 6.11
N ARG A 130 14.26 -8.90 5.02
CA ARG A 130 15.13 -9.01 3.83
C ARG A 130 14.35 -8.95 2.53
N VAL A 131 15.06 -8.56 1.46
CA VAL A 131 14.61 -8.63 0.08
C VAL A 131 15.33 -9.81 -0.57
N GLU A 132 14.58 -10.72 -1.16
CA GLU A 132 15.09 -11.83 -1.97
C GLU A 132 14.72 -11.56 -3.42
N PHE A 133 15.64 -11.85 -4.33
CA PHE A 133 15.44 -11.79 -5.77
C PHE A 133 15.46 -13.21 -6.31
N ASP A 134 14.54 -13.53 -7.22
CA ASP A 134 14.58 -14.83 -7.88
C ASP A 134 15.65 -14.88 -8.99
N SER A 135 16.07 -13.72 -9.52
CA SER A 135 17.25 -13.54 -10.37
C SER A 135 17.85 -12.16 -10.15
N ASP A 136 19.11 -12.14 -9.74
CA ASP A 136 19.89 -10.92 -9.57
C ASP A 136 20.15 -10.25 -10.93
N GLU A 137 20.34 -11.01 -12.01
CA GLU A 137 20.55 -10.44 -13.35
C GLU A 137 19.31 -9.67 -13.83
N ARG A 138 18.12 -10.19 -13.57
CA ARG A 138 16.87 -9.49 -13.89
C ARG A 138 16.78 -8.17 -13.12
N PHE A 139 17.09 -8.17 -11.83
CA PHE A 139 17.07 -6.94 -11.05
C PHE A 139 18.04 -5.88 -11.61
N VAL A 140 19.27 -6.29 -11.95
CA VAL A 140 20.26 -5.39 -12.56
C VAL A 140 19.76 -4.83 -13.90
N ALA A 141 19.25 -5.68 -14.79
CA ALA A 141 18.73 -5.23 -16.10
C ALA A 141 17.56 -4.26 -15.97
N GLU A 142 16.65 -4.53 -15.03
CA GLU A 142 15.51 -3.66 -14.72
C GLU A 142 15.95 -2.31 -14.15
N LEU A 143 16.97 -2.32 -13.28
CA LEU A 143 17.54 -1.14 -12.66
C LEU A 143 18.32 -0.28 -13.66
N GLU A 144 19.09 -0.91 -14.54
CA GLU A 144 19.78 -0.24 -15.66
C GLU A 144 18.77 0.40 -16.59
N ARG A 145 17.74 -0.34 -17.01
CA ARG A 145 16.67 0.18 -17.87
C ARG A 145 15.95 1.38 -17.26
N LEU A 146 15.80 1.42 -15.93
CA LEU A 146 15.15 2.52 -15.21
C LEU A 146 15.96 3.83 -15.23
N PHE A 147 17.29 3.74 -15.38
CA PHE A 147 18.20 4.89 -15.33
C PHE A 147 19.07 5.06 -16.58
N THR A 148 18.90 4.22 -17.61
CA THR A 148 19.51 4.43 -18.92
C THR A 148 18.83 5.63 -19.56
N PRO A 149 19.58 6.68 -19.93
CA PRO A 149 19.01 7.80 -20.67
C PRO A 149 18.53 7.31 -22.04
N ASP A 150 17.37 7.78 -22.49
CA ASP A 150 16.95 7.56 -23.88
C ASP A 150 18.08 8.05 -24.82
N PRO A 151 18.42 7.28 -25.86
CA PRO A 151 19.36 7.77 -26.86
C PRO A 151 18.82 9.08 -27.44
N PRO A 152 19.69 10.09 -27.71
CA PRO A 152 19.23 11.32 -28.33
C PRO A 152 18.55 10.99 -29.67
N ALA A 153 17.31 11.50 -29.81
CA ALA A 153 16.51 11.38 -31.03
C ALA A 153 17.18 12.06 -32.23
#